data_AF-A0AAW5KXU0-F1
#
_entry.id   AF-A0AAW5KXU0-F1
#
_cell.length_a   1.000
_cell.length_b   1.000
_cell.length_c   1.000
_cell.angle_alpha   90.00
_cell.angle_beta   90.00
_cell.angle_gamma   90.00
#
_symmetry.space_group_name_H-M   'P 1'
#
loop_
_entity.id
_entity.type
_entity.pdbx_description
1 polymer ?
#
loop_
_entity_poly.entity_id
_entity_poly.type
_entity_poly.pdbx_seq_one_letter_code
_entity_poly.pdbx_strand_id
1 'polypeptide(L)' 'MQQKILVITSNFAGFPGISEFHTKDAAKEEVKKLIQKGVSPKSIRVTQEIPMNIDIQVDVEF' A
#
# COMPACT_ATOMS: atom_id res chain seq x y z
N MET A 1 1.95 6.17 -15.63
CA MET A 1 2.24 6.04 -14.19
C MET A 1 2.13 4.57 -13.81
N GLN A 2 3.16 3.98 -13.20
CA GLN A 2 3.15 2.58 -12.80
C GLN A 2 2.38 2.44 -11.47
N GLN A 3 1.28 1.67 -11.47
CA GLN A 3 0.40 1.53 -10.30
C GLN A 3 1.15 0.84 -9.16
N LYS A 4 1.21 1.47 -7.99
CA LYS A 4 1.83 0.89 -6.81
C LYS A 4 0.87 -0.05 -6.09
N ILE A 5 1.44 -1.03 -5.40
CA ILE A 5 0.77 -2.00 -4.56
C ILE A 5 1.18 -1.70 -3.13
N LEU A 6 0.20 -1.54 -2.24
CA LEU A 6 0.40 -1.29 -0.82
C LEU A 6 0.11 -2.56 -0.05
N VAL A 7 1.06 -2.98 0.78
CA VAL A 7 0.87 -4.01 1.81
C VAL A 7 0.72 -3.28 3.14
N ILE A 8 -0.46 -3.42 3.74
CA ILE A 8 -0.85 -2.76 4.98
C ILE A 8 -0.95 -3.82 6.06
N THR A 9 -0.23 -3.61 7.17
CA THR A 9 -0.24 -4.49 8.34
C THR A 9 -0.87 -3.77 9.51
N SER A 10 -2.04 -4.21 9.94
CA SER A 10 -2.70 -3.66 11.13
C SER A 10 -2.15 -4.35 12.38
N ASN A 11 -1.40 -3.62 13.21
CA ASN A 11 -1.01 -4.10 14.54
C ASN A 11 -2.01 -3.62 15.61
N PHE A 12 -2.03 -4.30 16.75
CA PHE A 12 -2.83 -3.91 17.92
C PHE A 12 -2.30 -2.62 18.60
N ALA A 13 -1.15 -2.09 18.18
CA ALA A 13 -0.48 -0.93 18.78
C ALA A 13 -0.86 0.42 18.12
N GLY A 14 -1.91 0.43 17.29
CA GLY A 14 -2.57 1.66 16.82
C GLY A 14 -1.97 2.31 15.57
N PHE A 15 -0.83 1.82 15.05
CA PHE A 15 -0.24 2.34 13.82
C PHE A 15 -0.05 1.23 12.78
N PRO A 16 -0.75 1.29 11.63
CA PRO A 16 -0.56 0.32 10.57
C PRO A 16 0.82 0.51 9.92
N GLY A 17 1.55 -0.59 9.70
CA GLY A 17 2.74 -0.59 8.87
C GLY A 17 2.34 -0.61 7.40
N ILE A 18 2.86 0.31 6.59
CA ILE A 18 2.58 0.40 5.15
C ILE A 18 3.87 0.16 4.38
N SER A 19 3.82 -0.72 3.39
CA SER A 19 4.94 -0.99 2.48
C SER A 19 4.47 -0.89 1.03
N GLU A 20 5.20 -0.13 0.21
CA GLU A 20 4.88 0.11 -1.19
C GLU A 20 5.71 -0.76 -2.12
N PHE A 21 5.09 -1.27 -3.18
CA PHE A 21 5.72 -2.14 -4.17
C PHE A 21 5.29 -1.77 -5.59
N HIS A 22 6.21 -1.92 -6.54
CA HIS A 22 5.95 -1.68 -7.97
C HIS A 22 5.52 -2.93 -8.75
N THR A 23 5.62 -4.12 -8.13
CA THR A 23 5.29 -5.40 -8.75
C THR A 23 4.50 -6.29 -7.78
N LYS A 24 3.62 -7.12 -8.35
CA LYS A 24 2.83 -8.10 -7.57
C LYS A 24 3.71 -9.11 -6.87
N ASP A 25 4.83 -9.50 -7.48
CA ASP A 25 5.71 -10.52 -6.92
C ASP A 25 6.49 -9.99 -5.71
N ALA A 26 6.95 -8.74 -5.74
CA ALA A 26 7.60 -8.14 -4.56
C ALA A 26 6.62 -8.01 -3.38
N ALA A 27 5.38 -7.60 -3.64
CA ALA A 27 4.33 -7.54 -2.61
C ALA A 27 4.02 -8.94 -2.03
N LYS A 28 3.95 -9.98 -2.88
CA LYS A 28 3.74 -11.37 -2.43
C LYS A 28 4.87 -11.86 -1.53
N GLU A 29 6.12 -11.58 -1.89
CA GLU A 29 7.27 -11.96 -1.07
C GLU A 29 7.25 -11.28 0.29
N GLU A 30 6.82 -10.01 0.38
CA GLU A 30 6.65 -9.34 1.67
C GLU A 30 5.54 -9.98 2.51
N VAL A 31 4.38 -10.28 1.91
CA VAL A 31 3.29 -10.97 2.61
C VAL A 31 3.76 -12.32 3.16
N LYS A 32 4.53 -13.09 2.39
CA LYS A 32 5.13 -14.36 2.87
C LYS A 32 6.06 -14.13 4.06
N LYS A 33 6.95 -13.14 3.99
CA LYS A 33 7.86 -12.79 5.10
C LYS A 33 7.11 -12.39 6.36
N LEU A 34 6.04 -11.60 6.23
CA LEU A 34 5.21 -11.18 7.36
C LEU A 34 4.52 -12.37 8.02
N ILE A 35 3.96 -13.28 7.24
CA ILE A 35 3.34 -14.51 7.76
C ILE A 35 4.38 -15.39 8.46
N GLN A 36 5.58 -15.54 7.87
CA GLN A 36 6.69 -16.28 8.49
C GLN A 36 7.16 -15.65 9.83
N LYS A 37 7.07 -14.32 9.96
CA LYS A 37 7.35 -13.58 11.20
C LYS A 37 6.23 -13.68 12.24
N GLY A 38 5.15 -14.40 11.97
CA GLY A 38 4.03 -14.59 12.88
C GLY A 38 2.92 -13.55 12.77
N VAL A 39 2.96 -12.68 11.75
CA VAL A 39 1.85 -11.75 11.51
C VAL A 39 0.64 -12.54 11.02
N SER A 40 -0.50 -12.37 11.67
CA SER A 40 -1.75 -13.02 11.25
C SER A 40 -2.12 -12.58 9.84
N PRO A 41 -2.46 -13.50 8.91
CA PRO A 41 -2.96 -13.15 7.60
C PRO A 41 -4.20 -12.23 7.65
N LYS A 42 -5.01 -12.32 8.70
CA LYS A 42 -6.19 -11.46 8.91
C LYS A 42 -5.84 -9.99 9.17
N SER A 43 -4.60 -9.74 9.60
CA SER A 43 -4.05 -8.41 9.86
C SER A 43 -3.33 -7.81 8.65
N ILE A 44 -3.29 -8.52 7.52
CA ILE A 44 -2.60 -8.08 6.30
C ILE A 44 -3.66 -7.71 5.27
N ARG A 45 -3.56 -6.49 4.72
CA ARG A 45 -4.36 -6.03 3.58
C ARG A 45 -3.43 -5.70 2.42
N VAL A 46 -3.79 -6.11 1.22
CA VAL A 46 -3.08 -5.76 0.00
C VAL A 46 -4.04 -4.94 -0.86
N THR A 47 -3.62 -3.74 -1.26
CA THR A 47 -4.40 -2.86 -2.12
C THR A 47 -3.54 -2.35 -3.27
N GLN A 48 -4.18 -1.94 -4.36
CA GLN A 48 -3.52 -1.32 -5.50
C GLN A 48 -4.02 0.10 -5.62
N GLU A 49 -3.13 1.05 -5.87
CA GLU A 49 -3.51 2.45 -6.05
C GLU A 49 -4.45 2.60 -7.25
N ILE A 50 -5.51 3.38 -7.05
CA ILE A 50 -6.38 3.82 -8.14
C ILE A 50 -5.72 5.06 -8.72
N PRO A 51 -5.31 5.05 -10.01
CA PRO A 51 -4.73 6.24 -10.63
C PRO A 51 -5.78 7.35 -10.66
N MET A 52 -5.53 8.45 -9.96
CA MET A 52 -6.34 9.65 -10.05
C MET A 52 -5.63 10.67 -10.93
N ASN A 53 -6.18 10.92 -12.11
CA ASN A 53 -5.82 12.10 -12.91
C ASN A 53 -6.67 13.26 -12.40
N ILE A 54 -6.14 14.01 -11.42
CA ILE A 54 -6.77 15.25 -10.96
C ILE A 54 -6.09 16.39 -11.72
N ASP A 55 -6.80 17.00 -12.66
CA ASP A 55 -6.40 18.27 -13.25
C ASP A 55 -6.74 19.39 -12.26
N ILE A 56 -5.71 19.94 -11.61
CA ILE A 56 -5.86 21.09 -10.71
C ILE A 56 -5.80 22.35 -11.58
N GLN A 57 -6.97 22.94 -11.88
CA GLN A 57 -7.02 24.29 -12.43
C GLN A 57 -6.73 25.29 -11.30
N VAL A 58 -5.60 25.98 -11.40
CA VAL A 58 -5.27 27.09 -10.51
C VAL A 58 -5.66 28.37 -11.22
N ASP A 59 -6.82 28.94 -10.88
CA ASP A 59 -7.17 30.29 -11.31
C ASP A 59 -6.32 31.29 -10.51
N VAL A 60 -5.43 31.97 -11.22
CA VAL A 60 -4.66 33.10 -10.69
C VAL A 60 -5.32 34.37 -11.23
N GLU A 61 -6.08 35.07 -10.39
CA GLU A 61 -6.51 36.44 -10.67
C GLU A 61 -5.29 37.37 -10.45
N PHE A 62 -4.87 38.06 -11.52
CA PHE A 62 -3.80 39.07 -11.49
C PHE A 62 -4.35 40.47 -11.25
#